data_AF-A0AAW1K1B7-F1
#
_entry.id   AF-A0AAW1K1B7-F1
#
_cell.length_a   1.000
_cell.length_b   1.000
_cell.length_c   1.000
_cell.angle_alpha   90.00
_cell.angle_beta   90.00
_cell.angle_gamma   90.00
#
_symmetry.space_group_name_H-M   'P 1'
#
loop_
_entity.id
_entity.type
_entity.pdbx_description
1 polymer ?
#
loop_
_entity_poly.entity_id
_entity_poly.type
_entity_poly.pdbx_seq_one_letter_code
_entity_poly.pdbx_strand_id
1 'polypeptide(L)'
;MAKISVKYFKTRAGHEADIGHLSLTPAEHESIAVKIADKISFSAILDKVRDSVKNSELERIHLITRKDLYNIENSYNLNSASVRHREDAVSGVSWAKEMENTGNVLLYKA
;
A
#
# COMPACT_ATOMS: atom_id res chain seq x y z
N MET A 1 41.52 -10.81 13.81
CA MET A 1 40.07 -10.56 13.83
C MET A 1 39.80 -9.21 13.19
N ALA A 2 39.15 -9.17 12.03
CA ALA A 2 38.87 -7.91 11.33
C ALA A 2 37.65 -7.22 11.96
N LYS A 3 37.81 -5.96 12.37
CA LYS A 3 36.74 -5.16 12.96
C LYS A 3 36.01 -4.42 11.84
N ILE A 4 34.77 -4.81 11.57
CA ILE A 4 33.90 -4.15 10.60
C ILE A 4 33.22 -2.98 11.31
N SER A 5 33.35 -1.77 10.76
CA SER A 5 32.60 -0.60 11.22
C SER A 5 31.67 -0.12 10.11
N VAL A 6 30.41 0.12 10.45
CA VAL A 6 29.38 0.61 9.54
C VAL A 6 28.95 1.98 10.02
N LYS A 7 29.01 2.98 9.14
CA LYS A 7 28.43 4.31 9.39
C LYS A 7 27.01 4.35 8.84
N TYR A 8 26.04 4.43 9.74
CA TYR A 8 24.64 4.61 9.39
C TYR A 8 24.37 6.11 9.18
N PHE A 9 23.83 6.45 8.02
CA PHE A 9 23.34 7.79 7.71
C PHE A 9 21.82 7.70 7.59
N LYS A 10 21.10 8.28 8.56
CA LYS A 10 19.63 8.24 8.63
C LYS A 10 18.97 8.91 7.42
N THR A 11 19.62 9.93 6.86
CA THR A 11 19.13 10.73 5.75
C THR A 11 20.21 10.85 4.68
N ARG A 12 19.86 10.53 3.43
CA ARG A 12 20.73 10.82 2.28
C ARG A 12 20.71 12.33 2.07
N ALA A 13 21.87 12.99 2.14
CA ALA A 13 21.96 14.42 1.86
C ALA A 13 21.36 14.71 0.47
N GLY A 14 20.31 15.54 0.42
CA GLY A 14 19.65 15.96 -0.83
C GLY A 14 18.26 15.39 -1.09
N HIS A 15 17.73 14.47 -0.27
CA HIS A 15 16.34 14.01 -0.39
C HIS A 15 15.68 13.94 0.98
N GLU A 16 14.47 14.52 1.11
CA GLU A 16 13.58 14.18 2.20
C GLU A 16 13.24 12.69 2.12
N ALA A 17 13.04 12.04 3.28
CA ALA A 17 12.65 10.65 3.31
C ALA A 17 11.26 10.52 2.68
N ASP A 18 11.22 10.11 1.41
CA ASP A 18 9.96 9.86 0.72
C ASP A 18 9.23 8.74 1.46
N ILE A 19 8.09 9.11 2.05
CA ILE A 19 7.22 8.23 2.81
C ILE A 19 6.81 7.01 2.00
N GLY A 20 6.80 7.06 0.66
CA GLY A 20 6.49 5.92 -0.20
C GLY A 20 7.56 4.82 -0.20
N HIS A 21 8.82 5.16 0.15
CA HIS A 21 9.93 4.21 0.22
C HIS A 21 10.08 3.55 1.60
N LEU A 22 9.29 3.98 2.59
CA LEU A 22 9.28 3.35 3.90
C LEU A 22 8.55 1.99 3.83
N SER A 23 9.00 1.04 4.65
CA SER A 23 8.27 -0.21 4.86
C SER A 23 7.10 0.03 5.82
N LEU A 24 6.03 -0.75 5.66
CA LEU A 24 5.01 -0.88 6.70
C LEU A 24 5.65 -1.49 7.95
N THR A 25 5.20 -1.04 9.11
CA THR A 25 5.57 -1.65 10.39
C THR A 25 4.92 -3.04 10.52
N PRO A 26 5.50 -3.95 11.33
CA PRO A 26 4.92 -5.27 11.56
C PRO A 26 3.48 -5.22 12.09
N ALA A 27 3.17 -4.25 12.94
CA ALA A 27 1.83 -4.06 13.51
C ALA A 27 0.80 -3.64 12.45
N GLU A 28 1.18 -2.76 11.52
CA GLU A 28 0.33 -2.40 10.38
C GLU A 28 0.10 -3.60 9.46
N HIS A 29 1.15 -4.40 9.21
CA HIS A 29 1.07 -5.63 8.42
C HIS A 29 0.07 -6.62 9.03
N GLU A 30 0.14 -6.82 10.35
CA GLU A 30 -0.77 -7.71 11.08
C GLU A 30 -2.21 -7.18 11.08
N SER A 31 -2.41 -5.88 11.31
CA SER A 31 -3.73 -5.26 11.28
C SER A 31 -4.43 -5.44 9.92
N ILE A 32 -3.66 -5.30 8.83
CA ILE A 32 -4.18 -5.53 7.48
C ILE A 32 -4.46 -7.02 7.24
N ALA A 33 -3.57 -7.91 7.68
CA ALA A 33 -3.75 -9.36 7.55
C ALA A 33 -5.02 -9.85 8.24
N VAL A 34 -5.33 -9.34 9.44
CA VAL A 34 -6.58 -9.64 10.16
C VAL A 34 -7.80 -9.22 9.33
N LYS A 35 -7.80 -8.02 8.76
CA LYS A 35 -8.91 -7.55 7.90
C LYS A 35 -9.10 -8.43 6.66
N ILE A 36 -8.01 -8.91 6.07
CA ILE A 36 -8.05 -9.86 4.93
C ILE A 36 -8.61 -11.20 5.37
N ALA A 37 -8.20 -11.71 6.54
CA ALA A 37 -8.70 -12.95 7.12
C ALA A 37 -10.21 -12.87 7.41
N ASP A 38 -10.70 -11.71 7.85
CA ASP A 38 -12.12 -11.39 8.05
C ASP A 38 -12.92 -11.24 6.75
N LYS A 39 -12.33 -11.55 5.58
CA LYS A 39 -12.95 -11.49 4.26
C LYS A 39 -13.45 -10.09 3.87
N ILE A 40 -12.86 -9.04 4.43
CA ILE A 40 -13.11 -7.67 4.00
C ILE A 40 -12.49 -7.48 2.61
N SER A 41 -13.24 -6.90 1.67
CA SER A 41 -12.73 -6.65 0.32
C SER A 41 -11.54 -5.70 0.32
N PHE A 42 -10.62 -5.88 -0.62
CA PHE A 42 -9.44 -5.03 -0.73
C PHE A 42 -9.82 -3.55 -0.96
N SER A 43 -10.86 -3.28 -1.74
CA SER A 43 -11.40 -1.93 -1.91
C SER A 43 -11.80 -1.30 -0.58
N ALA A 44 -12.58 -2.01 0.24
CA ALA A 44 -13.02 -1.51 1.53
C ALA A 44 -11.86 -1.31 2.52
N ILE A 45 -10.82 -2.15 2.46
CA ILE A 45 -9.59 -1.95 3.26
C ILE A 45 -8.87 -0.68 2.82
N LEU A 46 -8.66 -0.49 1.51
CA LEU A 46 -7.99 0.69 0.96
C LEU A 46 -8.77 1.98 1.27
N ASP A 47 -10.09 1.98 1.13
CA ASP A 47 -10.92 3.16 1.38
C ASP A 47 -10.89 3.54 2.87
N LYS A 48 -11.02 2.56 3.78
CA LYS A 48 -10.91 2.82 5.23
C LYS A 48 -9.55 3.39 5.62
N VAL A 49 -8.47 2.89 5.00
CA VAL A 49 -7.11 3.38 5.25
C VAL A 49 -6.94 4.78 4.66
N ARG A 50 -7.47 5.08 3.47
CA ARG A 50 -7.39 6.44 2.92
C ARG A 50 -8.22 7.44 3.71
N ASP A 51 -9.36 7.03 4.23
CA ASP A 51 -10.21 7.88 5.06
C ASP A 51 -9.59 8.21 6.42
N SER A 52 -8.66 7.39 6.95
CA SER A 52 -8.00 7.70 8.22
C SER A 52 -7.08 8.93 8.14
N VAL A 53 -6.54 9.25 6.95
CA VAL A 53 -5.77 10.49 6.71
C VAL A 53 -6.52 11.75 7.13
N LYS A 54 -7.86 11.78 7.01
CA LYS A 54 -8.62 12.98 7.37
C LYS A 54 -8.47 13.36 8.85
N ASN A 55 -8.03 12.43 9.68
CA ASN A 55 -7.88 12.60 11.13
C ASN A 55 -6.42 12.55 11.61
N SER A 56 -5.44 12.44 10.70
CA SER A 56 -4.02 12.27 11.04
C SER A 56 -3.08 12.79 9.96
N GLU A 57 -1.80 12.90 10.27
CA GLU A 57 -0.77 13.18 9.26
C GLU A 57 -0.64 12.03 8.24
N LEU A 58 -0.09 12.34 7.06
CA LEU A 58 0.10 11.38 5.98
C LEU A 58 1.26 10.42 6.29
N GLU A 59 0.91 9.23 6.77
CA GLU A 59 1.84 8.11 7.01
C GLU A 59 1.93 7.08 5.85
N ARG A 60 2.94 6.20 5.89
CA ARG A 60 3.18 5.14 4.89
C ARG A 60 1.99 4.20 4.69
N ILE A 61 1.24 3.90 5.74
CA ILE A 61 0.05 3.05 5.67
C ILE A 61 -1.01 3.63 4.72
N HIS A 62 -1.11 4.95 4.61
CA HIS A 62 -2.09 5.59 3.74
C HIS A 62 -1.75 5.45 2.24
N LEU A 63 -0.51 5.07 1.93
CA LEU A 63 -0.01 4.85 0.57
C LEU A 63 -0.06 3.38 0.14
N ILE A 64 -0.73 2.51 0.90
CA ILE A 64 -0.84 1.09 0.51
C ILE A 64 -1.61 0.93 -0.80
N THR A 65 -1.15 -0.04 -1.58
CA THR A 65 -1.72 -0.41 -2.86
C THR A 65 -2.34 -1.80 -2.77
N ARG A 66 -3.10 -2.18 -3.80
CA ARG A 66 -3.58 -3.56 -3.92
C ARG A 66 -2.45 -4.58 -3.94
N LYS A 67 -1.31 -4.21 -4.53
CA LYS A 67 -0.15 -5.10 -4.59
C LYS A 67 0.39 -5.38 -3.18
N ASP A 68 0.40 -4.37 -2.31
CA ASP A 68 0.74 -4.55 -0.90
C ASP A 68 -0.23 -5.52 -0.22
N LEU A 69 -1.53 -5.38 -0.44
CA LEU A 69 -2.55 -6.30 0.11
C LEU A 69 -2.36 -7.74 -0.37
N TYR A 70 -2.08 -7.97 -1.66
CA TYR A 70 -1.76 -9.31 -2.18
C TYR A 70 -0.47 -9.87 -1.58
N ASN A 71 0.55 -9.04 -1.39
CA ASN A 71 1.80 -9.48 -0.77
C ASN A 71 1.57 -9.87 0.69
N ILE A 72 0.75 -9.11 1.43
CA ILE A 72 0.34 -9.42 2.82
C ILE A 72 -0.48 -10.72 2.85
N GLU A 73 -1.50 -10.85 2.01
CA GLU A 73 -2.30 -12.07 1.91
C GLU A 73 -1.41 -13.30 1.69
N ASN A 74 -0.44 -13.19 0.79
CA ASN A 74 0.50 -14.26 0.50
C ASN A 74 1.49 -14.51 1.65
N SER A 75 1.99 -13.48 2.33
CA SER A 75 2.92 -13.65 3.45
C SER A 75 2.29 -14.36 4.65
N TYR A 76 0.98 -14.19 4.83
CA TYR A 76 0.21 -14.87 5.88
C TYR A 76 -0.51 -16.14 5.38
N ASN A 77 -0.28 -16.55 4.12
CA ASN A 77 -0.87 -17.72 3.50
C ASN A 77 -2.42 -17.75 3.58
N LEU A 78 -3.05 -16.58 3.45
CA LEU A 78 -4.51 -16.37 3.57
C LEU A 78 -5.28 -16.70 2.28
N ASN A 79 -4.57 -17.14 1.23
CA ASN A 79 -5.04 -17.41 -0.13
C ASN A 79 -5.97 -18.65 -0.25
N SER A 80 -6.63 -19.07 0.83
CA SER A 80 -7.46 -20.29 0.83
C SER A 80 -8.87 -20.08 0.28
N ALA A 81 -9.33 -18.84 0.07
CA ALA A 81 -10.63 -18.56 -0.55
C ALA A 81 -10.83 -17.06 -0.89
N SER A 82 -9.87 -16.38 -1.51
CA SER A 82 -10.12 -15.04 -2.05
C SER A 82 -10.77 -15.17 -3.43
N VAL A 83 -12.11 -15.17 -3.43
CA VAL A 83 -12.89 -14.92 -4.63
C VAL A 83 -12.42 -13.56 -5.15
N ARG A 84 -11.68 -13.54 -6.27
CA ARG A 84 -11.36 -12.28 -6.98
C ARG A 84 -12.68 -11.57 -7.23
N HIS A 85 -12.97 -10.53 -6.46
CA HIS A 85 -14.26 -9.86 -6.55
C HIS A 85 -14.29 -9.16 -7.91
N ARG A 86 -15.40 -9.27 -8.64
CA ARG A 86 -15.53 -8.69 -10.00
C ARG A 86 -15.25 -7.18 -10.01
N GLU A 87 -15.50 -6.52 -8.89
CA GLU A 87 -15.26 -5.09 -8.66
C GLU A 87 -13.77 -4.73 -8.57
N ASP A 88 -12.88 -5.70 -8.31
CA ASP A 88 -11.44 -5.45 -8.29
C ASP A 88 -10.91 -5.13 -9.69
N ALA A 89 -11.46 -5.75 -10.73
CA ALA A 89 -11.13 -5.40 -12.11
C ALA A 89 -11.68 -4.01 -12.51
N VAL A 90 -12.75 -3.56 -11.86
CA VAL A 90 -13.49 -2.34 -12.23
C VAL A 90 -12.88 -1.09 -11.58
N SER A 91 -12.46 -1.15 -10.31
CA SER A 91 -12.06 0.08 -9.61
C SER A 91 -10.75 0.71 -10.13
N GLY A 92 -9.82 -0.08 -10.68
CA GLY A 92 -8.59 0.44 -11.26
C GLY A 92 -8.84 1.27 -12.51
N VAL A 93 -9.80 0.83 -13.33
CA VAL A 93 -10.26 1.56 -14.53
C VAL A 93 -11.02 2.81 -14.13
N SER A 94 -11.86 2.74 -13.09
CA SER A 94 -12.59 3.90 -12.58
C SER A 94 -11.67 5.00 -12.05
N TRP A 95 -10.62 4.65 -11.28
CA TRP A 95 -9.65 5.63 -10.77
C TRP A 95 -8.81 6.25 -11.89
N ALA A 96 -8.36 5.45 -12.87
CA ALA A 96 -7.66 5.97 -14.04
C ALA A 96 -8.52 6.98 -14.81
N LYS A 97 -9.81 6.69 -14.96
CA LYS A 97 -10.78 7.56 -15.63
C LYS A 97 -11.11 8.83 -14.83
N GLU A 98 -11.09 8.76 -13.50
CA GLU A 98 -11.22 9.94 -12.64
C GLU A 98 -10.00 10.85 -12.77
N MET A 99 -8.79 10.26 -12.86
CA MET A 99 -7.56 11.02 -13.02
C MET A 99 -7.37 11.62 -14.41
N GLU A 100 -7.95 11.05 -15.48
CA GLU A 100 -8.00 11.69 -16.81
C GLU A 100 -8.58 13.10 -16.74
N ASN A 101 -9.58 13.32 -15.88
CA ASN A 101 -10.21 14.64 -15.71
C ASN A 101 -9.35 15.65 -14.94
N THR A 102 -8.27 15.22 -14.27
CA THR A 102 -7.40 16.11 -13.48
C THR A 102 -6.24 16.69 -14.29
N GLY A 103 -6.02 16.23 -15.53
CA GLY A 103 -4.94 16.72 -16.41
C GLY A 103 -3.51 16.32 -15.99
N ASN A 104 -3.34 15.58 -14.90
CA ASN A 104 -2.03 15.26 -14.32
C ASN A 104 -1.55 13.82 -14.57
N VAL A 105 -2.19 13.07 -15.48
CA VAL A 105 -1.84 11.66 -15.75
C VAL A 105 -1.53 11.43 -17.23
N LEU A 106 -0.37 10.83 -17.49
CA LEU A 106 0.05 10.32 -18.80
C LEU A 106 -0.25 8.83 -18.89
N LEU A 107 -1.21 8.46 -19.74
CA LEU A 107 -1.54 7.07 -20.04
C LEU A 107 -0.69 6.58 -21.23
N TYR A 108 0.10 5.54 -21.00
CA TYR A 108 0.80 4.84 -22.10
C TYR A 108 -0.01 3.63 -22.53
N LYS A 109 -0.26 3.51 -23.83
CA LYS A 109 -0.87 2.34 -24.44
C LYS A 109 0.21 1.27 -24.62
N ALA A 110 -0.05 0.06 -24.13
CA ALA A 110 0.76 -1.12 -24.46
C ALA A 110 0.54 -1.53 -25.93
#